data_AF-B4FGQ7-F1
#
_entry.id   AF-B4FGQ7-F1
#
_cell.length_a   1.000
_cell.length_b   1.000
_cell.length_c   1.000
_cell.angle_alpha   90.00
_cell.angle_beta   90.00
_cell.angle_gamma   90.00
#
_symmetry.space_group_name_H-M   'P 1'
#
loop_
_entity.id
_entity.type
_entity.pdbx_description
1 polymer ?
#
loop_
_entity_poly.entity_id
_entity_poly.type
_entity_poly.pdbx_seq_one_letter_code
_entity_poly.pdbx_strand_id
1 'polypeptide(L)' 'MPIKFGTRDEPDYEVYLHRIGRAGRFGRKGAVFNLLCGQTDNVVMKKIEDYFQHSVPEVRNWQREEDFEAALKDAGLL' A
#
# COMPACT_ATOMS: atom_id res chain seq x y z
N MET A 1 4.36 -3.66 7.86
CA MET A 1 4.89 -2.70 6.85
C MET A 1 6.43 -2.68 6.83
N PRO A 2 7.14 -2.26 5.76
CA PRO A 2 8.61 -2.15 5.79
C PRO A 2 9.06 -0.96 6.65
N ILE A 3 9.83 -1.24 7.70
CA ILE A 3 10.35 -0.26 8.66
C ILE A 3 11.87 -0.33 8.74
N LYS A 4 12.51 0.79 9.08
CA LYS A 4 13.97 0.85 9.27
C LYS A 4 14.39 0.01 10.47
N PHE A 5 15.52 -0.68 10.35
CA PHE A 5 16.09 -1.47 11.45
C PHE A 5 16.30 -0.62 12.70
N GLY A 6 15.92 -1.14 13.88
CA GLY A 6 16.05 -0.45 15.16
C GLY A 6 14.96 0.60 15.46
N THR A 7 14.00 0.79 14.56
CA THR A 7 12.86 1.69 14.76
C THR A 7 11.57 0.88 14.97
N ARG A 8 10.53 1.52 15.52
CA ARG A 8 9.21 0.88 15.71
C ARG A 8 8.22 1.25 14.61
N ASP A 9 8.29 2.47 14.11
CA ASP A 9 7.26 3.09 13.28
C ASP A 9 7.86 3.97 12.16
N GLU A 10 9.16 3.87 11.90
CA GLU A 10 9.81 4.66 10.84
C GLU A 10 9.85 3.85 9.55
N PRO A 11 9.15 4.27 8.48
CA PRO A 11 9.10 3.52 7.24
C PRO A 11 10.47 3.48 6.55
N ASP A 12 10.76 2.35 5.92
CA ASP A 12 11.79 2.28 4.90
C ASP A 12 11.14 2.56 3.53
N TYR A 13 11.13 3.84 3.14
CA TYR A 13 10.45 4.32 1.94
C TYR A 13 11.03 3.72 0.66
N GLU A 14 12.34 3.56 0.57
CA GLU A 14 12.99 2.97 -0.60
C GLU A 14 12.61 1.49 -0.73
N VAL A 15 12.63 0.74 0.36
CA VAL A 15 12.20 -0.67 0.34
C VAL A 15 10.71 -0.78 0.00
N TYR A 16 9.86 0.11 0.51
CA TYR A 16 8.43 0.14 0.14
C TYR A 16 8.26 0.38 -1.36
N LEU A 17 8.91 1.41 -1.91
CA LEU A 17 8.85 1.75 -3.32
C LEU A 17 9.33 0.59 -4.20
N HIS A 18 10.45 -0.04 -3.84
CA HIS A 18 10.97 -1.19 -4.57
C HIS A 18 10.03 -2.40 -4.54
N ARG A 19 9.30 -2.62 -3.44
CA ARG A 19 8.32 -3.71 -3.35
C ARG A 19 7.14 -3.46 -4.29
N ILE A 20 6.52 -2.27 -4.21
CA ILE A 20 5.35 -1.96 -5.02
C ILE A 20 5.70 -1.84 -6.52
N GLY A 21 6.89 -1.35 -6.83
CA GLY A 21 7.39 -1.22 -8.21
C GLY A 21 7.59 -2.56 -8.93
N ARG A 22 7.54 -3.71 -8.23
CA ARG A 22 7.56 -5.03 -8.89
C ARG A 22 6.21 -5.44 -9.46
N ALA A 23 5.10 -4.93 -8.91
CA ALA A 23 3.75 -5.28 -9.36
C ALA A 23 3.45 -4.72 -10.76
N GLY A 24 4.02 -3.57 -11.12
CA GLY A 24 3.88 -2.95 -12.43
C GLY A 24 5.24 -2.62 -13.04
N ARG A 25 5.66 -3.37 -14.08
CA ARG A 25 6.93 -3.15 -14.80
C ARG A 25 6.65 -2.81 -16.26
N PHE A 26 7.55 -2.04 -16.86
CA PHE A 26 7.50 -1.67 -18.29
C PHE A 26 6.20 -0.96 -18.70
N GLY A 27 5.76 0.01 -17.89
CA GLY A 27 4.55 0.80 -18.17
C GLY A 27 3.24 0.03 -17.95
N ARG A 28 3.30 -1.21 -17.47
CA ARG A 28 2.10 -1.97 -17.08
C ARG A 28 1.62 -1.53 -15.71
N LYS A 29 0.31 -1.38 -15.57
CA LYS A 29 -0.33 -1.20 -14.27
C LYS A 29 -0.23 -2.49 -13.44
N GLY A 30 -0.19 -2.34 -12.12
CA GLY A 30 -0.30 -3.44 -11.16
C GLY A 30 -0.95 -2.94 -9.87
N ALA A 31 -1.50 -3.86 -9.08
CA ALA A 31 -2.07 -3.55 -7.76
C ALA A 31 -1.21 -4.13 -6.64
N VAL A 32 -1.22 -3.45 -5.51
CA VAL A 32 -0.63 -3.93 -4.26
C VAL A 32 -1.63 -3.66 -3.14
N PHE A 33 -1.89 -4.68 -2.33
CA PHE A 33 -2.69 -4.57 -1.12
C PHE A 33 -1.76 -4.60 0.10
N ASN A 34 -1.86 -3.57 0.95
CA ASN A 34 -1.13 -3.50 2.21
C ASN A 34 -2.02 -4.09 3.31
N LEU A 35 -1.56 -5.15 3.97
CA LEU A 35 -2.23 -5.69 5.16
C LEU A 35 -1.71 -4.96 6.40
N LEU A 36 -2.60 -4.23 7.07
CA LEU A 36 -2.28 -3.48 8.30
C LEU A 36 -2.84 -4.26 9.50
N CYS A 37 -1.98 -4.71 10.42
CA CYS A 37 -2.35 -5.57 11.54
C CYS A 37 -2.31 -4.86 12.90
N GLY A 38 -2.38 -3.53 12.92
CA GLY A 38 -2.44 -2.77 14.17
C GLY A 38 -2.14 -1.29 14.02
N GLN A 39 -2.15 -0.58 15.14
CA GLN A 39 -1.94 0.86 15.18
C GLN A 39 -0.58 1.30 14.61
N THR A 40 0.48 0.52 14.86
CA THR A 40 1.81 0.81 14.32
C THR A 40 1.81 0.78 12.79
N ASP A 41 1.15 -0.20 12.17
CA ASP A 41 1.05 -0.27 10.71
C ASP A 41 0.26 0.91 10.15
N ASN A 42 -0.79 1.38 10.84
CA ASN A 42 -1.55 2.58 10.46
C ASN A 42 -0.66 3.83 10.50
N VAL A 43 0.18 3.99 11.53
CA VAL A 43 1.14 5.11 11.62
C VAL A 43 2.16 5.04 10.48
N VAL A 44 2.71 3.86 10.21
CA VAL A 44 3.69 3.65 9.13
C VAL A 44 3.04 3.93 7.76
N MET A 45 1.82 3.46 7.53
CA MET A 45 1.09 3.71 6.28
C MET A 45 0.84 5.20 6.08
N LYS A 46 0.37 5.91 7.12
CA LYS A 46 0.17 7.36 7.04
C LYS A 46 1.46 8.11 6.69
N LYS A 47 2.58 7.77 7.31
CA LYS A 47 3.89 8.36 6.98
C LYS A 47 4.30 8.10 5.52
N ILE A 48 3.99 6.92 4.99
CA ILE A 48 4.24 6.56 3.58
C ILE A 48 3.36 7.40 2.64
N GLU A 49 2.07 7.54 2.93
CA GLU A 49 1.15 8.39 2.15
C GLU A 49 1.63 9.85 2.14
N ASP A 50 1.98 10.37 3.31
CA ASP A 50 2.50 11.73 3.48
C ASP A 50 3.84 11.89 2.74
N TYR A 51 4.73 10.91 2.74
CA TYR A 51 6.02 11.00 2.06
C TYR A 51 5.88 11.02 0.53
N PHE A 52 5.05 10.13 -0.03
CA PHE A 52 4.85 10.04 -1.48
C PHE A 52 3.78 11.00 -2.01
N GLN A 53 3.10 11.75 -1.13
CA GLN A 53 1.98 12.63 -1.47
C GLN A 53 0.90 11.88 -2.27
N HIS A 54 0.62 10.64 -1.85
CA HIS A 54 -0.30 9.75 -2.53
C HIS A 54 -1.13 8.99 -1.50
N SER A 55 -2.46 9.15 -1.59
CA SER A 55 -3.38 8.43 -0.70
C SER A 55 -3.56 6.99 -1.17
N VAL A 56 -3.52 6.06 -0.23
CA VAL A 56 -3.77 4.64 -0.44
C VAL A 56 -5.17 4.32 0.08
N PRO A 57 -6.16 4.10 -0.82
CA PRO A 57 -7.52 3.87 -0.40
C PRO A 57 -7.66 2.55 0.37
N GLU A 58 -8.43 2.58 1.45
CA GLU A 58 -8.74 1.41 2.27
C GLU A 58 -9.82 0.54 1.59
N VAL A 59 -9.59 -0.77 1.55
CA VAL A 59 -10.63 -1.75 1.19
C VAL A 59 -11.53 -1.96 2.40
N ARG A 60 -12.77 -1.45 2.32
CA ARG A 60 -13.69 -1.35 3.47
C ARG A 60 -14.00 -2.69 4.13
N ASN A 61 -14.33 -3.71 3.35
CA ASN A 61 -14.59 -5.05 3.87
C ASN A 61 -13.75 -6.09 3.12
N TRP A 62 -12.71 -6.58 3.80
CA TRP A 62 -11.82 -7.61 3.27
C TRP A 62 -12.50 -8.98 3.02
N GLN A 63 -13.73 -9.19 3.50
CA GLN A 63 -14.51 -10.41 3.24
C GLN A 63 -15.36 -10.30 1.97
N ARG A 64 -15.48 -9.10 1.37
CA ARG A 64 -16.31 -8.88 0.18
C ARG A 64 -15.44 -8.69 -1.06
N GLU A 65 -15.57 -9.60 -2.00
CA GLU A 65 -14.88 -9.54 -3.29
C GLU A 65 -15.19 -8.25 -4.07
N GLU A 66 -16.44 -7.78 -4.01
CA GLU A 66 -16.91 -6.55 -4.65
C GLU A 66 -16.08 -5.31 -4.26
N ASP A 67 -15.61 -5.23 -3.02
CA ASP A 67 -14.82 -4.09 -2.55
C ASP A 67 -13.40 -4.11 -3.16
N PHE A 68 -12.85 -5.30 -3.43
CA PHE A 68 -11.58 -5.45 -4.16
C PHE A 68 -11.75 -5.15 -5.65
N GLU A 69 -12.82 -5.64 -6.26
CA GLU A 69 -13.13 -5.33 -7.66
C GLU A 69 -13.29 -3.83 -7.89
N ALA A 70 -14.00 -3.14 -6.99
CA ALA A 70 -14.15 -1.70 -7.05
C ALA A 70 -12.80 -0.97 -6.98
N ALA A 71 -11.92 -1.37 -6.07
CA ALA A 71 -10.57 -0.79 -5.95
C ALA A 71 -9.71 -1.04 -7.21
N LEU A 72 -9.79 -2.25 -7.78
CA LEU A 72 -9.07 -2.60 -9.01
C LEU A 72 -9.60 -1.86 -10.24
N LYS A 73 -10.92 -1.67 -10.32
CA LYS A 73 -11.56 -0.89 -11.39
C LYS A 73 -11.17 0.59 -11.33
N ASP A 74 -11.13 1.18 -10.14
CA ASP A 74 -10.69 2.57 -9.93
C ASP A 74 -9.21 2.75 -10.35
N ALA A 75 -8.36 1.77 -10.05
CA ALA A 75 -6.98 1.72 -10.54
C ALA A 75 -6.86 1.46 -12.06
N GLY A 76 -7.98 1.13 -12.73
CA GLY A 76 -8.06 0.76 -14.14
C GLY A 76 -7.26 -0.49 -14.47
N LEU A 77 -7.35 -1.49 -13.59
CA LEU A 77 -6.82 -2.86 -13.74
C LEU A 77 -7.90 -3.87 -14.11
N LEU A 78 -9.17 -3.49 -13.97
CA LEU A 78 -10.37 -4.22 -14.39
C LEU A 78 -11.23 -3.34 -15.30
#